data_AF-A0AAV1M1B7-F1
#
_entry.id   AF-A0AAV1M1B7-F1
#
_cell.length_a   1.000
_cell.length_b   1.000
_cell.length_c   1.000
_cell.angle_alpha   90.00
_cell.angle_beta   90.00
_cell.angle_gamma   90.00
#
_symmetry.space_group_name_H-M   'P 1'
#
loop_
_entity.id
_entity.type
_entity.pdbx_description
1 polymer ?
#
loop_
_entity_poly.entity_id
_entity_poly.type
_entity_poly.pdbx_seq_one_letter_code
_entity_poly.pdbx_strand_id
1 'polypeptide(L)'
;MVKNYKRKTERGNWSEQCMKNTVDVVSEEKMGYKLAAKTFSVPQTTLERKVKKARAAPEDPAAPTTLVKVPLGQKSEHFLMMKRKNFAII
;
A
#
# COMPACT_ATOMS: atom_id res chain seq x y z
N MET A 1 -33.26 9.84 4.34
CA MET A 1 -32.61 10.29 5.58
C MET A 1 -31.19 9.74 5.61
N VAL A 2 -30.16 10.60 5.65
CA VAL A 2 -28.74 10.18 5.64
C VAL A 2 -28.33 9.75 7.06
N LYS A 3 -27.71 8.57 7.20
CA LYS A 3 -27.21 8.09 8.50
C LYS A 3 -25.89 8.78 8.84
N ASN A 4 -25.83 9.49 9.96
CA ASN A 4 -24.59 10.03 10.51
C ASN A 4 -23.75 8.90 11.13
N TYR A 5 -22.86 8.31 10.33
CA TYR A 5 -21.98 7.24 10.81
C TYR A 5 -20.82 7.79 11.63
N LYS A 6 -20.64 7.26 12.86
CA LYS A 6 -19.46 7.48 13.69
C LYS A 6 -18.64 6.19 13.71
N ARG A 7 -17.32 6.29 13.49
CA ARG A 7 -16.41 5.13 13.56
C ARG A 7 -16.35 4.59 14.98
N LYS A 8 -16.26 3.26 15.12
CA LYS A 8 -16.20 2.57 16.42
C LYS A 8 -14.78 2.31 16.92
N THR A 9 -13.77 2.40 16.05
CA THR A 9 -12.40 1.99 16.37
C THR A 9 -11.38 2.97 15.81
N GLU A 10 -10.26 3.09 16.49
CA GLU A 10 -9.09 3.88 16.07
C GLU A 10 -8.10 3.09 15.20
N ARG A 11 -8.48 1.89 14.73
CA ARG A 11 -7.62 1.09 13.85
C ARG A 11 -7.23 1.89 12.61
N GLY A 12 -5.92 2.06 12.43
CA GLY A 12 -5.36 2.83 11.32
C GLY A 12 -5.17 4.32 11.62
N ASN A 13 -5.41 4.75 12.86
CA ASN A 13 -5.02 6.06 13.34
C ASN A 13 -3.53 6.04 13.69
N TRP A 14 -2.67 6.30 12.71
CA TRP A 14 -1.24 6.51 12.93
C TRP A 14 -0.95 7.99 12.81
N SER A 15 -0.03 8.50 13.63
CA SER A 15 0.43 9.88 13.48
C SER A 15 1.02 10.08 12.08
N GLU A 16 0.59 11.14 11.41
CA GLU A 16 1.09 11.52 10.09
C GLU A 16 2.60 11.76 10.12
N GLN A 17 3.09 12.36 11.20
CA GLN A 17 4.51 12.60 11.44
C GLN A 17 5.30 11.29 11.53
N CYS A 18 4.81 10.32 12.30
CA CYS A 18 5.44 9.01 12.41
C CYS A 18 5.56 8.34 11.04
N MET A 19 4.48 8.37 10.25
CA MET A 19 4.48 7.76 8.92
C MET A 19 5.45 8.46 7.95
N LYS A 20 5.47 9.80 7.96
CA LYS A 20 6.37 10.58 7.09
C LYS A 20 7.83 10.27 7.41
N ASN A 21 8.20 10.38 8.69
CA ASN A 21 9.55 10.08 9.17
C ASN A 21 9.97 8.64 8.81
N THR A 22 9.04 7.68 8.91
CA THR A 22 9.32 6.28 8.55
C THR A 22 9.64 6.13 7.07
N VAL A 23 8.87 6.80 6.19
CA VAL A 23 9.08 6.74 4.73
C VAL A 23 10.42 7.38 4.36
N ASP A 24 10.75 8.52 4.96
CA ASP A 24 12.02 9.23 4.71
C ASP A 24 13.22 8.35 5.09
N VAL A 25 13.22 7.77 6.30
CA VAL A 25 14.30 6.90 6.79
C VAL A 25 14.49 5.63 5.93
N VAL A 26 13.39 5.05 5.43
CA VAL A 26 13.45 3.88 4.53
C VAL A 26 13.89 4.27 3.12
N SER A 27 13.54 5.47 2.66
CA SER A 27 13.94 5.96 1.34
C SER A 27 15.42 6.35 1.30
N GLU A 28 15.94 6.85 2.41
CA GLU A 28 17.37 7.11 2.63
C GLU A 28 18.20 5.81 2.86
N GLU A 29 17.57 4.63 2.81
CA GLU A 29 18.16 3.31 3.06
C GLU A 29 18.85 3.14 4.43
N LYS A 30 18.63 4.08 5.36
CA LYS A 30 19.21 4.06 6.72
C LYS A 30 18.69 2.91 7.57
N MET A 31 17.43 2.50 7.38
CA MET A 31 16.81 1.40 8.12
C MET A 31 15.96 0.50 7.22
N GLY A 32 16.02 -0.80 7.46
CA GLY A 32 15.12 -1.76 6.81
C GLY A 32 13.68 -1.69 7.33
N TYR A 33 12.71 -2.13 6.53
CA TYR A 33 11.27 -2.06 6.81
C TYR A 33 10.88 -2.58 8.20
N LYS A 34 11.45 -3.71 8.62
CA LYS A 34 11.14 -4.34 9.92
C LYS A 34 11.61 -3.50 11.10
N LEU A 35 12.76 -2.82 10.97
CA LEU A 35 13.32 -2.00 12.03
C LEU A 35 12.56 -0.66 12.10
N ALA A 36 12.34 -0.02 10.96
CA ALA A 36 11.57 1.22 10.88
C ALA A 36 10.12 1.06 11.38
N ALA A 37 9.47 -0.06 11.07
CA ALA A 37 8.13 -0.36 11.57
C ALA A 37 8.07 -0.40 13.11
N LYS A 38 9.10 -0.97 13.74
CA LYS A 38 9.18 -1.07 15.21
C LYS A 38 9.50 0.28 15.85
N THR A 39 10.40 1.06 15.27
CA THR A 39 10.83 2.35 15.86
C THR A 39 9.72 3.40 15.82
N PHE A 40 8.94 3.44 14.74
CA PHE A 40 7.89 4.44 14.55
C PHE A 40 6.47 3.93 14.86
N SER A 41 6.35 2.70 15.38
CA SER A 41 5.06 2.05 15.69
C SER A 41 4.09 2.02 14.49
N VAL A 42 4.62 1.76 13.30
CA VAL A 42 3.86 1.69 12.05
C VAL A 42 3.81 0.24 11.54
N PRO A 43 2.66 -0.25 11.03
CA PRO A 43 2.61 -1.59 10.45
C PRO A 43 3.49 -1.73 9.20
N GLN A 44 4.29 -2.79 9.16
CA GLN A 44 5.23 -3.06 8.08
C GLN A 44 4.54 -3.12 6.70
N THR A 45 3.42 -3.84 6.59
CA THR A 45 2.70 -3.97 5.30
C THR A 45 2.15 -2.64 4.78
N THR A 46 1.80 -1.73 5.70
CA THR A 46 1.36 -0.38 5.35
C THR A 46 2.52 0.43 4.80
N LEU A 47 3.68 0.35 5.46
CA LEU A 47 4.89 1.02 5.05
C LEU A 47 5.36 0.56 3.66
N GLU A 48 5.43 -0.75 3.42
CA GLU A 48 5.76 -1.33 2.11
C GLU A 48 4.82 -0.81 1.02
N ARG A 49 3.51 -0.78 1.28
CA ARG A 49 2.53 -0.24 0.33
C ARG A 49 2.75 1.25 0.04
N LYS A 50 3.03 2.07 1.07
CA LYS A 50 3.26 3.50 0.91
C LYS A 50 4.56 3.78 0.15
N VAL A 51 5.66 3.11 0.49
CA VAL A 51 6.94 3.25 -0.20
C VAL A 51 6.82 2.79 -1.66
N LYS A 52 6.15 1.65 -1.92
CA LYS A 52 5.89 1.19 -3.28
C LYS A 52 5.08 2.22 -4.09
N LYS A 53 4.05 2.81 -3.48
CA LYS A 53 3.25 3.88 -4.12
C LYS A 53 4.10 5.12 -4.40
N ALA A 54 4.94 5.53 -3.46
CA ALA A 54 5.83 6.68 -3.62
C ALA A 54 6.85 6.46 -4.76
N ARG A 55 7.45 5.27 -4.84
CA ARG A 55 8.40 4.91 -5.92
C ARG A 55 7.74 4.77 -7.29
N ALA A 56 6.46 4.38 -7.34
CA ALA A 56 5.71 4.20 -8.58
C ALA A 56 5.11 5.50 -9.14
N ALA A 57 5.13 6.58 -8.36
CA ALA A 57 4.62 7.90 -8.77
C ALA A 57 5.75 8.94 -8.80
N PRO A 58 6.75 8.82 -9.68
CA PRO A 58 7.41 10.02 -10.17
C PRO A 58 6.42 10.76 -11.08
N GLU A 59 6.45 12.09 -11.03
CA GLU A 59 5.68 13.07 -11.83
C GLU A 59 4.34 13.59 -11.24
N ASP A 60 4.34 14.92 -11.04
CA ASP A 60 3.22 15.86 -10.79
C ASP A 60 2.75 16.16 -9.34
N PRO A 61 3.27 17.22 -8.69
CA PRO A 61 2.85 17.66 -7.35
C PRO A 61 1.51 18.42 -7.29
N ALA A 62 0.64 18.35 -8.31
CA ALA A 62 -0.54 19.23 -8.42
C ALA A 62 -1.91 18.54 -8.62
N ALA A 63 -2.06 17.23 -8.36
CA ALA A 63 -3.37 16.57 -8.49
C ALA A 63 -4.10 16.45 -7.14
N PRO A 64 -5.15 17.27 -6.86
CA PRO A 64 -6.05 17.04 -5.76
C PRO A 64 -6.82 15.73 -5.97
N THR A 65 -7.03 14.99 -4.88
CA THR A 65 -7.99 13.89 -4.74
C THR A 65 -9.25 14.12 -5.60
N THR A 66 -9.45 13.35 -6.68
CA THR A 66 -10.73 12.84 -7.25
C THR A 66 -10.66 12.63 -8.76
N LEU A 67 -10.30 11.42 -9.21
CA LEU A 67 -10.92 10.80 -10.41
C LEU A 67 -10.66 9.29 -10.42
N VAL A 68 -11.33 8.56 -9.53
CA VAL A 68 -11.36 7.10 -9.57
C VAL A 68 -12.69 6.67 -10.19
N LYS A 69 -12.80 6.77 -11.52
CA LYS A 69 -13.49 5.74 -12.29
C LYS A 69 -12.49 4.58 -12.41
N VAL A 70 -12.35 3.78 -11.36
CA VAL A 70 -11.63 2.50 -11.46
C VAL A 70 -12.67 1.50 -11.93
N PRO A 71 -12.71 1.08 -13.21
CA PRO A 71 -13.23 -0.24 -13.47
C PRO A 71 -12.34 -1.20 -12.68
N LEU A 72 -12.93 -2.03 -11.82
CA LEU A 72 -12.23 -3.14 -11.20
C LEU A 72 -11.53 -3.92 -12.33
N GLY A 73 -10.21 -3.75 -12.46
CA GLY A 73 -9.46 -4.29 -13.58
C GLY A 73 -9.53 -5.81 -13.61
N GLN A 74 -9.73 -6.37 -14.81
CA GLN A 74 -9.84 -7.80 -15.07
C GLN A 74 -8.59 -8.54 -14.54
N LYS A 75 -8.81 -9.70 -13.91
CA LYS A 75 -7.78 -10.52 -13.26
C LYS A 75 -6.61 -10.78 -14.22
N SER A 76 -5.37 -10.60 -13.77
CA SER A 76 -4.17 -10.84 -14.57
C SER A 76 -4.00 -12.33 -14.92
N GLU A 77 -3.55 -12.61 -16.14
CA GLU A 77 -3.33 -13.97 -16.70
C GLU A 77 -2.40 -14.86 -15.85
N HIS A 78 -1.58 -14.28 -14.97
CA HIS A 78 -0.80 -15.02 -13.99
C HIS A 78 -1.68 -15.92 -13.09
N PHE A 79 -2.91 -15.50 -12.81
CA PHE A 79 -3.89 -16.28 -12.02
C PHE A 79 -4.42 -17.51 -12.77
N LEU A 80 -4.46 -17.48 -14.12
CA LEU A 80 -4.87 -18.60 -14.96
C LEU A 80 -3.71 -19.52 -15.34
N MET A 81 -2.50 -18.97 -15.47
CA MET A 81 -1.29 -19.71 -15.85
C MET A 81 -0.91 -20.78 -14.81
N MET A 82 -1.24 -20.57 -13.53
CA MET A 82 -0.93 -21.51 -12.44
C MET A 82 -1.83 -22.77 -12.38
N LYS A 83 -2.89 -22.86 -13.19
CA LYS A 83 -3.80 -24.04 -13.23
C LYS A 83 -3.64 -24.94 -14.46
N ARG A 84 -2.58 -24.78 -15.27
CA ARG A 84 -2.25 -25.71 -16.36
C ARG A 84 -0.97 -26.49 -16.04
N LYS A 85 -1.03 -27.34 -15.02
CA LYS A 85 -0.11 -28.47 -14.88
C LYS A 85 -0.90 -29.75 -15.09
N ASN A 86 -1.27 -30.03 -16.34
CA ASN A 86 -1.53 -31.40 -16.75
C ASN A 86 -0.19 -31.99 -17.15
N PHE A 87 0.31 -32.90 -16.31
CA PHE A 87 1.37 -33.83 -16.67
C PHE A 87 0.92 -34.63 -17.89
N ALA A 88 1.52 -34.37 -19.05
CA ALA A 88 1.53 -35.29 -20.17
C ALA A 88 2.92 -35.92 -20.20
N ILE A 89 2.99 -37.17 -19.77
CA ILE A 89 4.15 -38.05 -19.89
C ILE A 89 4.04 -38.69 -21.28
N ILE A 90 5.08 -38.52 -22.09
CA ILE A 90 5.41 -39.43 -23.21
C ILE A 90 6.60 -40.25 -22.74
#